data_AF-E0NTA3-F1
#
_entry.id   AF-E0NTA3-F1
#
_cell.length_a   1.000
_cell.length_b   1.000
_cell.length_c   1.000
_cell.angle_alpha   90.00
_cell.angle_beta   90.00
_cell.angle_gamma   90.00
#
_symmetry.space_group_name_H-M   'P 1'
#
loop_
_entity.id
_entity.type
_entity.pdbx_description
1 polymer ?
#
loop_
_entity_poly.entity_id
_entity_poly.type
_entity_poly.pdbx_seq_one_letter_code
_entity_poly.pdbx_strand_id
1 'polypeptide(L)' 'MTIYSNSTLLGNIIIGHDTVIGGNVWVTNSVPPHSKILQIKAQDVSFIDGGGI' A
#
# COMPACT_ATOMS: atom_id res chain seq x y z
N MET A 1 0.64 9.46 7.25
CA MET A 1 1.31 8.50 6.36
C MET A 1 2.59 8.05 7.03
N THR A 2 2.86 6.75 7.01
CA THR A 2 4.02 6.15 7.66
C THR A 2 4.71 5.23 6.67
N ILE A 3 6.01 5.41 6.45
CA ILE A 3 6.83 4.50 5.64
C ILE A 3 7.93 3.94 6.54
N TYR A 4 8.05 2.62 6.61
CA TYR A 4 9.12 1.94 7.34
C TYR A 4 10.38 1.77 6.47
N SER A 5 11.51 1.47 7.11
CA SER A 5 12.85 1.39 6.49
C SER A 5 12.96 0.32 5.39
N ASN A 6 13.91 0.50 4.47
CA ASN A 6 14.16 -0.38 3.30
C ASN A 6 13.02 -0.49 2.29
N SER A 7 12.06 0.44 2.32
CA SER A 7 10.97 0.49 1.35
C SER A 7 11.37 1.27 0.12
N THR A 8 11.03 0.73 -1.05
CA THR A 8 11.38 1.31 -2.34
C THR A 8 10.10 1.72 -3.05
N LEU A 9 10.01 3.00 -3.35
CA LEU A 9 8.93 3.63 -4.08
C LEU A 9 9.48 3.99 -5.46
N LEU A 10 8.94 3.37 -6.51
CA LEU A 10 9.45 3.56 -7.87
C LEU A 10 8.34 4.08 -8.80
N GLY A 11 8.62 5.21 -9.45
CA GLY A 11 7.73 5.81 -10.44
C GLY A 11 6.89 6.96 -9.90
N ASN A 12 5.93 7.42 -10.72
CA ASN A 12 4.99 8.47 -10.37
C ASN A 12 3.79 7.87 -9.63
N ILE A 13 3.92 7.73 -8.32
CA ILE A 13 2.90 7.11 -7.46
C ILE A 13 2.33 8.12 -6.47
N ILE A 14 1.02 8.06 -6.29
CA ILE A 14 0.31 8.89 -5.31
C ILE A 14 0.02 8.01 -4.10
N ILE A 15 0.49 8.43 -2.93
CA ILE A 15 0.16 7.77 -1.66
C ILE A 15 -0.89 8.60 -0.93
N GLY A 16 -2.04 8.01 -0.71
CA GLY A 16 -3.12 8.66 0.03
C GLY A 16 -2.78 8.93 1.49
N HIS A 17 -3.54 9.83 2.11
CA HIS A 17 -3.44 10.12 3.54
C HIS A 17 -3.77 8.88 4.38
N ASP A 18 -3.25 8.84 5.61
CA ASP A 18 -3.42 7.71 6.53
C ASP A 18 -2.91 6.34 6.02
N THR A 19 -2.09 6.31 4.97
CA THR A 19 -1.43 5.08 4.51
C THR A 19 -0.25 4.67 5.38
N VAL A 20 -0.09 3.36 5.58
CA VAL A 20 1.07 2.73 6.23
C VAL A 20 1.77 1.81 5.24
N ILE A 21 3.03 2.09 4.90
CA ILE A 21 3.90 1.24 4.07
C ILE A 21 4.94 0.57 4.98
N GLY A 22 4.88 -0.75 5.10
CA GLY A 22 5.80 -1.62 5.81
C GLY A 22 7.24 -1.48 5.35
N GLY A 23 8.18 -2.15 6.01
CA GLY A 23 9.59 -2.14 5.60
C GLY A 23 9.84 -3.15 4.49
N ASN A 24 10.92 -2.99 3.72
CA ASN A 24 11.32 -3.96 2.69
C ASN A 24 10.24 -4.24 1.61
N VAL A 25 9.36 -3.27 1.34
CA VAL A 25 8.33 -3.37 0.29
C VAL A 25 8.71 -2.58 -0.95
N TRP A 26 8.36 -3.16 -2.11
CA TRP A 26 8.43 -2.50 -3.40
C TRP A 26 7.04 -2.02 -3.81
N VAL A 27 6.89 -0.71 -3.98
CA VAL A 27 5.63 -0.09 -4.41
C VAL A 27 5.86 0.62 -5.74
N THR A 28 5.13 0.18 -6.76
CA THR A 28 5.21 0.72 -8.13
C THR A 28 3.90 1.34 -8.61
N ASN A 29 2.83 1.23 -7.81
CA ASN A 29 1.50 1.73 -8.13
C ASN A 29 1.00 2.70 -7.05
N SER A 30 0.09 3.60 -7.44
CA SER A 30 -0.58 4.50 -6.51
C SER A 30 -1.38 3.74 -5.45
N VAL A 31 -1.39 4.24 -4.22
CA VAL A 31 -2.01 3.62 -3.06
C VAL A 31 -3.16 4.53 -2.58
N PRO A 32 -4.40 4.03 -2.48
CA PRO A 32 -5.52 4.82 -2.00
C PRO A 32 -5.36 5.18 -0.51
N PRO A 33 -5.95 6.29 -0.05
CA PRO A 33 -5.90 6.70 1.35
C PRO A 33 -6.48 5.62 2.27
N HIS A 34 -6.06 5.62 3.54
CA HIS A 34 -6.41 4.61 4.56
C HIS A 34 -5.93 3.17 4.25
N SER A 35 -4.99 2.98 3.31
CA SER A 35 -4.46 1.66 2.96
C SER A 35 -3.21 1.26 3.76
N LYS A 36 -3.03 -0.04 3.99
CA LYS A 36 -1.83 -0.59 4.63
C LYS A 36 -1.13 -1.56 3.68
N ILE A 37 0.06 -1.21 3.24
CA ILE A 37 0.92 -2.03 2.38
C ILE A 37 1.99 -2.64 3.26
N LEU A 38 2.00 -3.95 3.45
CA LEU A 38 3.01 -4.66 4.23
C LEU A 38 3.70 -5.69 3.34
N GLN A 39 4.95 -6.04 3.65
CA GLN A 39 5.64 -7.13 2.95
C GLN A 39 4.92 -8.44 3.25
N ILE A 40 4.03 -8.84 2.35
CA ILE A 40 3.35 -10.13 2.40
C ILE A 40 4.23 -11.17 1.73
N LYS A 41 4.52 -12.27 2.43
CA LYS A 41 4.85 -13.51 1.75
C LYS A 41 3.56 -13.99 1.07
N ALA A 42 3.28 -13.53 -0.16
CA ALA A 42 2.11 -13.90 -0.98
C ALA A 42 0.88 -14.30 -0.16
N GLN A 43 0.33 -13.37 0.63
CA GLN A 43 -0.89 -13.62 1.38
C GLN A 43 -1.72 -12.35 1.30
N ASP A 44 -2.71 -12.43 0.40
CA ASP A 44 -3.99 -11.73 0.40
C ASP A 44 -4.04 -10.40 1.18
N VAL A 45 -4.10 -9.28 0.46
CA VAL A 45 -4.61 -8.04 1.02
C VAL A 45 -5.84 -7.62 0.23
N SER A 46 -6.95 -8.27 0.61
CA SER A 46 -8.23 -7.65 0.92
C SER A 46 -8.82 -6.67 -0.10
N PHE A 47 -9.65 -7.25 -0.96
CA PHE A 47 -10.93 -6.75 -1.47
C PHE A 47 -11.41 -5.43 -0.86
N ILE A 48 -11.40 -4.36 -1.66
CA ILE A 48 -12.40 -3.29 -1.56
C ILE A 48 -12.79 -2.85 -2.97
N ASP A 49 -14.04 -3.16 -3.35
CA ASP A 49 -14.97 -2.34 -4.13
C ASP A 49 -15.85 -3.19 -5.08
N GLY A 50 -17.16 -3.25 -4.83
CA GLY A 50 -18.14 -3.65 -5.85
C GLY A 50 -19.46 -4.28 -5.38
N GLY A 51 -20.42 -3.45 -4.96
CA GLY A 51 -21.87 -3.75 -4.89
C GLY A 51 -22.36 -4.12 -3.48
N GLY A 52 -23.12 -3.31 -2.73
CA GLY A 52 -24.31 -2.58 -3.15
C GLY A 52 -25.53 -3.47 -2.92
N ILE A 53 -26.09 -3.39 -1.70
CA ILE A 53 -27.33 -4.01 -1.14
C ILE A 53 -27.52 -5.54 -1.24
#